data_AF-A0A124HDG7-F1
#
_entry.id   AF-A0A124HDG7-F1
#
_cell.length_a   1.000
_cell.length_b   1.000
_cell.length_c   1.000
_cell.angle_alpha   90.00
_cell.angle_beta   90.00
_cell.angle_gamma   90.00
#
_symmetry.space_group_name_H-M   'P 1'
#
loop_
_entity.id
_entity.type
_entity.pdbx_description
1 polymer ?
#
loop_
_entity_poly.entity_id
_entity_poly.type
_entity_poly.pdbx_seq_one_letter_code
_entity_poly.pdbx_strand_id
1 'polypeptide(L)'
;MLSVSQEQAVKYSGQGGISKGMLSLAVGFDVTKSYKVTNETRFEVPKHKFGTVEAYTLYRHYRVQIGWWIDVFKPVGVCFNQWAE
;
A
#
# COMPACT_ATOMS: atom_id res chain seq x y z
N MET A 1 15.39 -12.90 -10.29
CA MET A 1 14.11 -12.15 -10.17
C MET A 1 13.91 -11.89 -8.69
N LEU A 2 13.66 -10.64 -8.29
CA LEU A 2 13.57 -10.25 -6.89
C LEU A 2 12.08 -10.08 -6.54
N SER A 3 11.59 -10.86 -5.58
CA SER A 3 10.20 -10.81 -5.13
C SER A 3 10.15 -10.19 -3.74
N VAL A 4 9.41 -9.09 -3.60
CA VAL A 4 9.20 -8.43 -2.31
C VAL A 4 7.74 -8.50 -1.96
N SER A 5 7.47 -9.04 -0.77
CA SER A 5 6.13 -9.07 -0.20
C SER A 5 6.07 -8.17 1.02
N GLN A 6 5.08 -7.27 1.06
CA GLN A 6 4.81 -6.41 2.21
C GLN A 6 3.38 -6.64 2.68
N GLU A 7 3.22 -6.83 3.99
CA GLU A 7 1.91 -6.89 4.62
C GLU A 7 1.66 -5.59 5.37
N GLN A 8 0.57 -4.92 5.04
CA GLN A 8 0.18 -3.66 5.67
C GLN A 8 -1.32 -3.63 5.96
N ALA A 9 -1.69 -2.97 7.05
CA ALA A 9 -3.08 -2.70 7.38
C ALA A 9 -3.60 -1.50 6.56
N VAL A 10 -4.91 -1.48 6.31
CA VAL A 10 -5.59 -0.31 5.75
C VAL A 10 -5.48 0.85 6.74
N LYS A 11 -5.11 2.03 6.25
CA LYS A 11 -5.02 3.26 7.04
C LYS A 11 -6.21 4.15 6.74
N TYR A 12 -6.72 4.89 7.72
CA TYR A 12 -7.82 5.83 7.50
C TYR A 12 -7.73 7.02 8.46
N SER A 13 -8.23 8.19 8.06
CA SER A 13 -8.11 9.46 8.81
C SER A 13 -9.26 9.74 9.79
N GLY A 14 -10.11 8.77 10.10
CA GLY A 14 -11.33 8.96 10.89
C GLY A 14 -11.12 9.10 12.39
N GLN A 15 -11.24 10.31 12.93
CA GLN A 15 -11.29 10.61 14.36
C GLN A 15 -12.75 10.57 14.84
N GLY A 16 -13.08 9.64 15.74
CA GLY A 16 -14.30 9.64 16.55
C GLY A 16 -15.60 9.20 15.85
N GLY A 17 -16.08 8.00 16.16
CA GLY A 17 -17.50 7.64 16.06
C GLY A 17 -17.96 6.81 14.85
N ILE A 18 -17.17 6.69 13.79
CA ILE A 18 -17.57 5.90 12.62
C ILE A 18 -17.15 4.44 12.78
N SER A 19 -18.13 3.53 12.66
CA SER A 19 -17.87 2.10 12.77
C SER A 19 -17.07 1.61 11.55
N LYS A 20 -16.06 0.76 11.81
CA LYS A 20 -15.24 0.15 10.74
C LYS A 20 -16.09 -0.62 9.72
N GLY A 21 -17.22 -1.20 10.16
CA GLY A 21 -18.17 -1.86 9.26
C GLY A 21 -18.82 -0.91 8.25
N MET A 22 -19.19 0.30 8.67
CA MET A 22 -19.76 1.32 7.79
C MET A 22 -18.74 1.83 6.77
N LEU A 23 -17.48 1.99 7.19
CA LEU A 23 -16.37 2.29 6.28
C LEU A 23 -16.14 1.17 5.27
N SER A 24 -16.13 -0.09 5.72
CA SER A 24 -15.94 -1.25 4.84
C SER A 24 -17.05 -1.37 3.77
N LEU A 25 -18.29 -1.06 4.14
CA LEU A 25 -19.42 -1.00 3.19
C LEU A 25 -19.25 0.14 2.18
N ALA A 26 -18.85 1.33 2.61
CA ALA A 26 -18.70 2.49 1.73
C ALA A 26 -17.55 2.32 0.73
N VAL A 27 -16.43 1.73 1.14
CA VAL A 27 -15.26 1.50 0.26
C VAL A 27 -15.32 0.18 -0.51
N GLY A 28 -16.24 -0.73 -0.15
CA GLY A 28 -16.42 -2.03 -0.79
C GLY A 28 -15.32 -3.06 -0.47
N PHE A 29 -14.53 -2.83 0.59
CA PHE A 29 -13.53 -3.78 1.08
C PHE A 29 -13.36 -3.64 2.58
N ASP A 30 -12.86 -4.69 3.23
CA ASP A 30 -12.73 -4.71 4.68
C ASP A 30 -11.54 -3.84 5.15
N VAL A 31 -11.84 -2.72 5.80
CA VAL A 31 -10.81 -1.80 6.33
C VAL A 31 -10.14 -2.31 7.62
N THR A 32 -10.63 -3.40 8.21
CA THR A 32 -10.00 -4.02 9.39
C THR A 32 -8.88 -4.99 9.03
N LYS A 33 -8.81 -5.40 7.75
CA LYS A 33 -7.88 -6.44 7.30
C LYS A 33 -6.53 -5.86 6.92
N SER A 34 -5.51 -6.68 7.11
CA SER A 34 -4.21 -6.50 6.48
C SER A 34 -4.21 -7.12 5.09
N TYR A 35 -3.54 -6.45 4.16
CA TYR A 35 -3.37 -6.93 2.80
C TYR A 35 -1.89 -7.20 2.55
N LYS A 36 -1.60 -8.44 2.13
CA LYS A 36 -0.29 -8.83 1.64
C LYS A 36 -0.19 -8.51 0.16
N VAL A 37 0.72 -7.64 -0.20
CA VAL A 37 0.99 -7.24 -1.58
C VAL A 37 2.40 -7.70 -1.97
N THR A 38 2.49 -8.35 -3.12
CA THR A 38 3.76 -8.88 -3.63
C THR A 38 3.93 -8.39 -5.05
N ASN A 39 5.07 -7.77 -5.34
CA ASN A 39 5.49 -7.52 -6.71
C ASN A 39 6.87 -8.12 -6.95
N GLU A 40 7.10 -8.46 -8.20
CA GLU A 40 8.38 -8.97 -8.68
C GLU A 40 9.04 -7.90 -9.55
N THR A 41 10.35 -7.74 -9.40
CA THR A 41 11.15 -6.84 -10.23
C THR A 41 12.44 -7.51 -10.69
N ARG A 42 12.99 -7.01 -11.79
CA ARG A 42 14.32 -7.37 -12.30
C ARG A 42 15.12 -6.08 -12.44
N PHE A 43 16.20 -6.00 -11.68
CA PHE A 43 17.18 -4.93 -11.80
C PHE A 43 18.52 -5.55 -12.18
N GLU A 44 19.10 -5.08 -13.27
CA GLU A 44 20.39 -5.56 -13.75
C GLU A 44 21.46 -4.55 -13.37
N VAL A 45 22.36 -4.97 -12.47
CA VAL A 45 23.47 -4.15 -12.01
C VAL A 45 24.68 -4.42 -12.93
N PRO A 46 25.33 -3.39 -13.49
CA PRO A 46 26.52 -3.59 -14.30
C PRO A 46 27.65 -4.27 -13.52
N LYS A 47 28.56 -4.94 -14.23
CA LYS A 47 29.67 -5.66 -13.61
C LYS A 47 30.59 -4.68 -12.86
N HIS A 48 30.95 -5.00 -11.61
CA HIS A 48 31.75 -4.16 -10.70
C HIS A 48 31.06 -2.89 -10.19
N LYS A 49 29.73 -2.82 -10.27
CA LYS A 49 28.90 -1.73 -9.76
C LYS A 49 28.03 -2.22 -8.60
N PHE A 50 27.55 -1.30 -7.78
CA PHE A 50 26.60 -1.62 -6.71
C PHE A 50 25.21 -1.13 -7.12
N GLY A 51 24.20 -1.92 -6.77
CA GLY A 51 22.80 -1.61 -7.04
C GLY A 51 22.01 -1.62 -5.75
N THR A 52 21.22 -0.57 -5.54
CA THR A 52 20.32 -0.47 -4.40
C THR A 52 18.88 -0.54 -4.91
N VAL A 53 18.09 -1.44 -4.33
CA VAL A 53 16.65 -1.57 -4.58
C VAL A 53 15.92 -1.28 -3.29
N GLU A 54 15.16 -0.19 -3.26
CA GLU A 54 14.25 0.13 -2.15
C GLU A 54 12.82 -0.19 -2.54
N ALA A 55 12.08 -0.80 -1.61
CA ALA A 55 10.71 -1.25 -1.84
C ALA A 55 9.74 -0.60 -0.84
N TYR A 56 8.68 0.02 -1.34
CA TYR A 56 7.67 0.69 -0.51
C TYR A 56 6.26 0.18 -0.84
N THR A 57 5.41 0.07 0.17
CA THR A 57 3.99 -0.25 -0.04
C THR A 57 3.31 0.89 -0.81
N LEU A 58 2.70 0.56 -1.94
CA LEU A 58 1.84 1.44 -2.70
C LEU A 58 0.41 1.39 -2.13
N TYR A 59 -0.14 2.55 -1.81
CA TYR A 59 -1.51 2.69 -1.34
C TYR A 59 -2.40 3.30 -2.41
N ARG A 60 -3.60 2.73 -2.59
CA ARG A 60 -4.69 3.38 -3.31
C ARG A 60 -5.53 4.18 -2.33
N HIS A 61 -5.70 5.45 -2.65
CA HIS A 61 -6.50 6.38 -1.87
C HIS A 61 -7.97 6.33 -2.30
N TYR A 62 -8.85 6.23 -1.32
CA TYR A 62 -10.29 6.28 -1.47
C TYR A 62 -10.82 7.38 -0.57
N ARG A 63 -11.62 8.27 -1.13
CA ARG A 63 -12.31 9.31 -0.38
C ARG A 63 -13.80 8.98 -0.36
N VAL A 64 -14.34 8.81 0.84
CA VAL A 64 -15.76 8.50 1.07
C VAL A 64 -16.41 9.57 1.93
N GLN A 65 -17.69 9.82 1.70
CA GLN A 65 -18.46 10.79 2.47
C GLN A 65 -19.44 10.05 3.37
N ILE A 66 -19.22 10.11 4.69
CA ILE A 66 -20.09 9.52 5.71
C ILE A 66 -20.24 10.55 6.82
N GLY A 67 -21.22 11.45 6.68
CA GLY A 67 -21.34 12.67 7.48
C GLY A 67 -20.27 13.71 7.09
N TRP A 68 -19.00 13.35 7.15
CA TRP A 68 -17.84 14.12 6.69
C TRP A 68 -16.98 13.31 5.71
N TRP A 69 -16.00 13.98 5.10
CA TRP A 69 -15.02 13.33 4.21
C TRP A 69 -14.00 12.53 5.00
N ILE A 70 -13.80 11.28 4.60
CA ILE A 70 -12.84 10.37 5.22
C ILE A 70 -11.94 9.83 4.13
N ASP A 71 -10.64 9.87 4.38
CA ASP A 71 -9.64 9.30 3.50
C ASP A 71 -9.27 7.91 4.00
N VAL A 72 -9.31 6.93 3.11
CA VAL A 72 -8.97 5.52 3.35
C VAL A 72 -7.87 5.12 2.36
N PHE A 73 -6.82 4.49 2.87
CA PHE A 73 -5.63 4.09 2.11
C PHE A 73 -5.50 2.58 2.16
N LYS A 74 -5.76 1.93 1.02
CA LYS A 74 -5.65 0.48 0.88
C LYS A 74 -4.31 0.10 0.26
N PRO A 75 -3.52 -0.81 0.86
CA PRO A 75 -2.35 -1.38 0.19
C PRO A 75 -2.77 -2.11 -1.09
N VAL A 76 -2.15 -1.78 -2.23
CA VAL A 76 -2.48 -2.38 -3.53
C VAL A 76 -1.27 -2.96 -4.27
N GLY A 77 -0.05 -2.62 -3.88
CA GLY A 77 1.15 -3.11 -4.54
C GLY A 77 2.42 -2.70 -3.82
N VAL A 78 3.56 -2.98 -4.44
CA VAL A 78 4.88 -2.54 -3.98
C VAL A 78 5.53 -1.73 -5.11
N CYS A 79 6.00 -0.52 -4.80
CA CYS A 79 6.82 0.29 -5.69
C CYS A 79 8.29 0.04 -5.43
N PHE A 80 9.11 0.09 -6.48
CA PHE A 80 10.56 -0.10 -6.40
C PHE A 80 11.28 1.15 -6.89
N ASN A 81 12.18 1.68 -6.06
CA ASN A 81 13.20 2.63 -6.50
C ASN A 81 14.49 1.85 -6.73
N GLN A 82 15.14 2.08 -7.86
CA GLN A 82 16.31 1.32 -8.30
C GLN A 82 17.41 2.31 -8.70
N TRP A 83 18.59 2.15 -8.11
CA TRP A 83 19.75 3.00 -8.36
C TRP A 83 20.96 2.11 -8.63
N ALA A 84 21.75 2.45 -9.65
CA ALA A 84 23.05 1.81 -9.91
C ALA A 84 24.14 2.88 -9.81
N GLU A 85 25.14 2.62 -8.98
CA GLU A 85 26.32 3.47 -8.78
C GLU A 85 27.59 2.80 -9.30
#